data_AF-A0A917IEP6-F1
#
_entry.id   AF-A0A917IEP6-F1
#
_cell.length_a   1.000
_cell.length_b   1.000
_cell.length_c   1.000
_cell.angle_alpha   90.00
_cell.angle_beta   90.00
_cell.angle_gamma   90.00
#
_symmetry.space_group_name_H-M   'P 1'
#
loop_
_entity.id
_entity.type
_entity.pdbx_description
1 polymer ?
#
loop_
_entity_poly.entity_id
_entity_poly.type
_entity_poly.pdbx_seq_one_letter_code
_entity_poly.pdbx_strand_id
1 'polypeptide(L)'
;MRPLDAAECIDRARVHAAAAANIEGEWSAVAYFYAAYHLVRHALQSDPVFADLNRLKSYDSNLVPDDRSVTVHQARRGAGVKTFGVNDLVRILYPDITPEYLALHELSVAVRYGRGISASDLDDARRAYEAIRAAIESGLAAA
;
A
#
# COMPACT_ATOMS: atom_id res chain seq x y z
N MET A 1 7.99 -15.36 10.00
CA MET A 1 7.13 -15.40 8.79
C MET A 1 7.97 -14.93 7.62
N ARG A 2 8.06 -15.71 6.52
CA ARG A 2 8.81 -15.30 5.31
C ARG A 2 8.10 -14.08 4.67
N PRO A 3 8.82 -13.10 4.10
CA PRO A 3 8.20 -12.11 3.23
C PRO A 3 7.45 -12.79 2.07
N LEU A 4 6.26 -12.31 1.75
CA LEU A 4 5.54 -12.73 0.54
C LEU A 4 6.34 -12.32 -0.70
N ASP A 5 6.29 -13.08 -1.78
CA ASP A 5 6.74 -12.64 -3.09
C ASP A 5 5.65 -11.89 -3.88
N ALA A 6 6.02 -11.39 -5.06
CA ALA A 6 5.16 -10.53 -5.87
C ALA A 6 3.89 -11.26 -6.36
N ALA A 7 3.97 -12.57 -6.61
CA ALA A 7 2.82 -13.36 -7.05
C ALA A 7 1.89 -13.63 -5.86
N GLU A 8 2.46 -14.02 -4.71
CA GLU A 8 1.70 -14.18 -3.46
C GLU A 8 0.98 -12.89 -3.06
N CYS A 9 1.57 -11.71 -3.32
CA CYS A 9 0.92 -10.43 -3.08
C CYS A 9 -0.32 -10.22 -3.97
N ILE A 10 -0.26 -10.57 -5.27
CA ILE A 10 -1.44 -10.50 -6.15
C ILE A 10 -2.56 -11.42 -5.68
N ASP A 11 -2.24 -12.65 -5.27
CA ASP A 11 -3.25 -13.59 -4.78
C ASP A 11 -3.91 -13.10 -3.49
N ARG A 12 -3.11 -12.54 -2.56
CA ARG A 12 -3.66 -11.91 -1.35
C ARG A 12 -4.53 -10.72 -1.66
N ALA A 13 -4.13 -9.86 -2.61
CA ALA A 13 -4.93 -8.73 -3.03
C ALA A 13 -6.31 -9.17 -3.55
N ARG A 14 -6.35 -10.23 -4.38
CA ARG A 14 -7.61 -10.81 -4.90
C ARG A 14 -8.51 -11.34 -3.79
N VAL A 15 -7.94 -12.08 -2.83
CA VAL A 15 -8.70 -12.61 -1.68
C VAL A 15 -9.33 -11.48 -0.87
N HIS A 16 -8.57 -10.42 -0.59
CA HIS A 16 -9.09 -9.27 0.17
C HIS A 16 -10.12 -8.46 -0.61
N ALA A 17 -9.94 -8.28 -1.91
CA ALA A 17 -10.92 -7.60 -2.77
C ALA A 17 -12.25 -8.37 -2.83
N ALA A 18 -12.18 -9.70 -2.99
CA ALA A 18 -13.36 -10.56 -2.92
C ALA A 18 -14.03 -10.49 -1.54
N ALA A 19 -13.25 -10.48 -0.46
CA ALA A 19 -13.79 -10.31 0.89
C ALA A 19 -14.49 -8.95 1.07
N ALA A 20 -13.92 -7.85 0.55
CA ALA A 20 -14.51 -6.51 0.65
C ALA A 20 -15.92 -6.45 0.04
N ALA A 21 -16.16 -7.18 -1.05
CA ALA A 21 -17.47 -7.26 -1.69
C ALA A 21 -18.52 -8.08 -0.90
N ASN A 22 -18.08 -8.91 0.06
CA ASN A 22 -18.93 -9.82 0.82
C ASN A 22 -19.05 -9.44 2.32
N ILE A 23 -18.26 -8.48 2.79
CA ILE A 23 -18.33 -7.97 4.16
C ILE A 23 -19.34 -6.83 4.21
N GLU A 24 -20.31 -6.94 5.11
CA GLU A 24 -21.26 -5.85 5.37
C GLU A 24 -20.65 -4.78 6.27
N GLY A 25 -20.99 -3.52 5.99
CA GLY A 25 -20.64 -2.38 6.82
C GLY A 25 -19.16 -1.96 6.73
N GLU A 26 -18.72 -1.23 7.75
CA GLU A 26 -17.44 -0.53 7.77
C GLU A 26 -16.20 -1.44 7.62
N TRP A 27 -16.31 -2.73 7.97
CA TRP A 27 -15.21 -3.69 7.82
C TRP A 27 -14.84 -3.97 6.35
N SER A 28 -15.72 -3.66 5.39
CA SER A 28 -15.39 -3.70 3.97
C SER A 28 -14.26 -2.72 3.62
N ALA A 29 -14.19 -1.54 4.25
CA ALA A 29 -13.09 -0.58 4.06
C ALA A 29 -11.74 -1.14 4.54
N VAL A 30 -11.73 -1.95 5.60
CA VAL A 30 -10.53 -2.65 6.07
C VAL A 30 -10.06 -3.68 5.04
N ALA A 31 -10.99 -4.41 4.43
CA ALA A 31 -10.68 -5.37 3.38
C ALA A 31 -10.16 -4.69 2.11
N TYR A 32 -10.77 -3.57 1.68
CA TYR A 32 -10.26 -2.75 0.58
C TYR A 32 -8.84 -2.24 0.84
N PHE A 33 -8.55 -1.79 2.06
CA PHE A 33 -7.20 -1.39 2.44
C PHE A 33 -6.19 -2.53 2.30
N TYR A 34 -6.50 -3.73 2.83
CA TYR A 34 -5.57 -4.86 2.71
C TYR A 34 -5.42 -5.33 1.25
N ALA A 35 -6.46 -5.21 0.43
CA ALA A 35 -6.36 -5.45 -1.01
C ALA A 35 -5.36 -4.48 -1.66
N ALA A 36 -5.52 -3.17 -1.43
CA ALA A 36 -4.61 -2.13 -1.94
C ALA A 36 -3.18 -2.29 -1.40
N TYR A 37 -3.02 -2.58 -0.10
CA TYR A 37 -1.72 -2.85 0.52
C TYR A 37 -0.98 -3.97 -0.21
N HIS A 38 -1.67 -5.07 -0.53
CA HIS A 38 -1.05 -6.17 -1.25
C HIS A 38 -0.74 -5.85 -2.72
N LEU A 39 -1.54 -5.02 -3.39
CA LEU A 39 -1.19 -4.51 -4.73
C LEU A 39 0.05 -3.61 -4.70
N VAL A 40 0.14 -2.68 -3.75
CA VAL A 40 1.31 -1.81 -3.57
C VAL A 40 2.55 -2.65 -3.23
N ARG A 41 2.39 -3.67 -2.39
CA ARG A 41 3.47 -4.62 -2.08
C ARG A 41 3.95 -5.37 -3.32
N HIS A 42 3.05 -5.77 -4.21
CA HIS A 42 3.41 -6.32 -5.50
C HIS A 42 4.23 -5.31 -6.32
N ALA A 43 3.72 -4.08 -6.47
CA ALA A 43 4.39 -3.02 -7.23
C ALA A 43 5.82 -2.79 -6.71
N LEU A 44 6.00 -2.60 -5.39
CA LEU A 44 7.32 -2.43 -4.77
C LEU A 44 8.28 -3.58 -5.09
N GLN A 45 7.79 -4.82 -5.07
CA GLN A 45 8.63 -6.00 -5.29
C GLN A 45 9.03 -6.19 -6.76
N SER A 46 8.17 -5.78 -7.69
CA SER A 46 8.41 -5.87 -9.13
C SER A 46 9.07 -4.64 -9.74
N ASP A 47 9.09 -3.52 -9.04
CA ASP A 47 9.58 -2.26 -9.60
C ASP A 47 11.09 -2.32 -9.90
N PRO A 48 11.49 -2.10 -11.17
CA PRO A 48 12.88 -2.15 -11.56
C PRO A 48 13.74 -1.06 -10.89
N VAL A 49 13.16 -0.01 -10.31
CA VAL A 49 13.90 1.02 -9.57
C VAL A 49 14.79 0.41 -8.48
N PHE A 50 14.35 -0.66 -7.82
CA PHE A 50 15.12 -1.31 -6.76
C PHE A 50 16.31 -2.11 -7.28
N ALA A 51 16.41 -2.35 -8.59
CA ALA A 51 17.60 -2.95 -9.22
C ALA A 51 18.62 -1.90 -9.69
N ASP A 52 18.27 -0.61 -9.70
CA ASP A 52 19.13 0.50 -10.08
C ASP A 52 19.41 1.39 -8.86
N LEU A 53 20.55 1.17 -8.21
CA LEU A 53 20.92 1.92 -7.00
C LEU A 53 21.02 3.43 -7.27
N ASN A 54 21.50 3.87 -8.44
CA ASN A 54 21.65 5.29 -8.73
C ASN A 54 20.29 5.96 -8.86
N ARG A 55 19.37 5.33 -9.60
CA ARG A 55 17.98 5.81 -9.72
C ARG A 55 17.25 5.76 -8.37
N LEU A 56 17.43 4.71 -7.58
CA LEU A 56 16.82 4.62 -6.25
C LEU A 56 17.28 5.77 -5.33
N LYS A 57 18.57 6.09 -5.36
CA LYS A 57 19.17 7.16 -4.56
C LYS A 57 18.79 8.57 -5.02
N SER A 58 18.33 8.76 -6.27
CA SER A 58 17.79 10.05 -6.71
C SER A 58 16.44 10.40 -6.08
N TYR A 59 15.70 9.40 -5.58
CA TYR A 59 14.44 9.62 -4.86
C TYR A 59 14.66 9.96 -3.37
N ASP A 60 15.47 9.17 -2.66
CA ASP A 60 15.93 9.47 -1.29
C ASP A 60 17.27 8.77 -1.05
N SER A 61 18.26 9.51 -0.55
CA SER A 61 19.62 9.02 -0.34
C SER A 61 19.71 7.87 0.67
N ASN A 62 18.67 7.64 1.48
CA ASN A 62 18.61 6.57 2.46
C ASN A 62 17.96 5.29 1.94
N LEU A 63 17.28 5.31 0.78
CA LEU A 63 16.65 4.12 0.22
C LEU A 63 17.68 3.07 -0.16
N VAL A 64 17.37 1.80 0.12
CA VAL A 64 18.18 0.65 -0.27
C VAL A 64 17.33 -0.38 -1.02
N PRO A 65 17.93 -1.23 -1.88
CA PRO A 65 17.19 -2.25 -2.63
C PRO A 65 16.27 -3.14 -1.79
N ASP A 66 16.65 -3.41 -0.53
CA ASP A 66 15.89 -4.28 0.37
C ASP A 66 14.61 -3.63 0.93
N ASP A 67 14.46 -2.30 0.82
CA ASP A 67 13.26 -1.59 1.29
C ASP A 67 12.00 -2.05 0.56
N ARG A 68 12.11 -2.59 -0.67
CA ARG A 68 11.00 -3.22 -1.40
C ARG A 68 10.28 -4.34 -0.64
N SER A 69 10.92 -4.90 0.39
CA SER A 69 10.39 -6.00 1.19
C SER A 69 9.65 -5.56 2.45
N VAL A 70 9.61 -4.26 2.76
CA VAL A 70 9.09 -3.72 4.03
C VAL A 70 7.61 -3.99 4.28
N THR A 71 7.28 -4.58 5.43
CA THR A 71 5.91 -4.99 5.80
C THR A 71 5.20 -4.03 6.75
N VAL A 72 5.92 -3.11 7.38
CA VAL A 72 5.33 -2.15 8.32
C VAL A 72 4.66 -1.01 7.54
N HIS A 73 3.47 -0.58 7.97
CA HIS A 73 2.76 0.51 7.30
C HIS A 73 3.50 1.85 7.40
N GLN A 74 4.16 2.11 8.54
CA GLN A 74 4.95 3.33 8.76
C GLN A 74 6.20 3.01 9.59
N ALA A 75 7.27 3.76 9.34
CA ALA A 75 8.50 3.70 10.11
C ALA A 75 8.28 3.91 11.62
N ARG A 76 9.02 3.16 12.45
CA ARG A 76 9.07 3.42 13.91
C ARG A 76 10.13 4.48 14.19
N ARG A 77 9.74 5.62 14.76
CA ARG A 77 10.68 6.65 15.25
C ARG A 77 11.43 6.10 16.47
N GLY A 78 12.76 5.99 16.41
CA GLY A 78 13.55 5.71 17.62
C GLY A 78 14.94 5.08 17.47
N ALA A 79 15.34 4.57 16.29
CA ALA A 79 16.53 3.71 16.19
C ALA A 79 17.76 4.33 15.50
N GLY A 80 17.81 5.65 15.28
CA GLY A 80 18.95 6.32 14.63
C GLY A 80 19.16 6.01 13.13
N VAL A 81 18.64 4.87 12.65
CA VAL A 81 18.54 4.52 11.24
C VAL A 81 17.14 4.91 10.73
N LYS A 82 17.08 5.72 9.66
CA LYS A 82 15.83 6.02 8.98
C LYS A 82 15.33 4.71 8.36
N THR A 83 14.32 4.12 8.98
CA THR A 83 13.57 3.01 8.39
C THR A 83 12.42 3.59 7.58
N PHE A 84 12.04 2.94 6.49
CA PHE A 84 10.83 3.27 5.75
C PHE A 84 9.71 2.31 6.16
N GLY A 85 8.46 2.75 6.07
CA GLY A 85 7.31 1.86 5.94
C GLY A 85 6.69 1.98 4.57
N VAL A 86 5.68 1.15 4.29
CA VAL A 86 5.00 1.16 2.98
C VAL A 86 4.42 2.54 2.66
N ASN A 87 3.85 3.26 3.64
CA ASN A 87 3.33 4.60 3.42
C ASN A 87 4.43 5.60 3.04
N ASP A 88 5.64 5.40 3.56
CA ASP A 88 6.77 6.27 3.23
C ASP A 88 7.24 5.99 1.80
N LEU A 89 7.32 4.71 1.40
CA LEU A 89 7.68 4.33 0.04
C LEU A 89 6.65 4.77 -1.00
N VAL A 90 5.35 4.65 -0.71
CA VAL A 90 4.29 5.12 -1.61
C VAL A 90 4.43 6.62 -1.87
N ARG A 91 4.65 7.43 -0.83
CA ARG A 91 4.85 8.88 -0.98
C ARG A 91 6.07 9.22 -1.84
N ILE A 92 7.14 8.44 -1.71
CA ILE A 92 8.42 8.72 -2.38
C ILE A 92 8.40 8.24 -3.84
N LEU A 93 7.86 7.05 -4.10
CA LEU A 93 7.98 6.38 -5.39
C LEU A 93 6.70 6.46 -6.22
N TYR A 94 5.53 6.54 -5.59
CA TYR A 94 4.23 6.45 -6.26
C TYR A 94 3.34 7.64 -5.91
N PRO A 95 3.75 8.88 -6.26
CA PRO A 95 2.98 10.08 -5.93
C PRO A 95 1.55 10.03 -6.48
N ASP A 96 1.36 9.42 -7.65
CA ASP A 96 0.06 9.35 -8.35
C ASP A 96 -1.03 8.59 -7.60
N ILE A 97 -0.67 7.65 -6.73
CA ILE A 97 -1.63 6.88 -5.91
C ILE A 97 -1.58 7.24 -4.42
N THR A 98 -0.72 8.20 -4.06
CA THR A 98 -0.47 8.54 -2.66
C THR A 98 -1.72 9.03 -1.93
N PRO A 99 -2.52 9.97 -2.49
CA PRO A 99 -3.72 10.44 -1.82
C PRO A 99 -4.70 9.30 -1.49
N GLU A 100 -4.98 8.45 -2.47
CA GLU A 100 -5.91 7.33 -2.37
C GLU A 100 -5.42 6.29 -1.36
N TYR A 101 -4.14 5.93 -1.44
CA TYR A 101 -3.57 4.91 -0.57
C TYR A 101 -3.55 5.35 0.90
N LEU A 102 -3.20 6.61 1.16
CA LEU A 102 -3.17 7.15 2.52
C LEU A 102 -4.58 7.33 3.10
N ALA A 103 -5.53 7.84 2.32
CA ALA A 103 -6.92 7.94 2.73
C ALA A 103 -7.50 6.56 3.10
N LEU A 104 -7.24 5.55 2.26
CA LEU A 104 -7.68 4.19 2.50
C LEU A 104 -7.07 3.57 3.77
N HIS A 105 -5.79 3.85 4.05
CA HIS A 105 -5.15 3.45 5.30
C HIS A 105 -5.80 4.12 6.51
N GLU A 106 -6.11 5.41 6.45
CA GLU A 106 -6.75 6.15 7.53
C GLU A 106 -8.14 5.61 7.86
N LEU A 107 -8.96 5.30 6.83
CA LEU A 107 -10.27 4.65 7.01
C LEU A 107 -10.13 3.28 7.67
N SER A 108 -9.17 2.47 7.23
CA SER A 108 -8.87 1.18 7.88
C SER A 108 -8.47 1.32 9.35
N VAL A 109 -7.70 2.34 9.70
CA VAL A 109 -7.35 2.66 11.10
C VAL A 109 -8.60 3.11 11.86
N ALA A 110 -9.45 3.97 11.29
CA ALA A 110 -10.67 4.44 11.95
C ALA A 110 -11.59 3.27 12.36
N VAL A 111 -11.81 2.31 11.46
CA VAL A 111 -12.61 1.11 11.74
C VAL A 111 -11.94 0.23 12.81
N ARG A 112 -10.67 -0.13 12.63
CA ARG A 112 -9.96 -1.04 13.56
C ARG A 112 -9.85 -0.51 14.98
N TYR A 113 -9.87 0.80 15.16
CA TYR A 113 -9.78 1.44 16.48
C TYR A 113 -11.11 2.04 16.95
N GLY A 114 -12.24 1.60 16.39
CA GLY A 114 -13.58 1.88 16.92
C GLY A 114 -14.05 3.33 16.77
N ARG A 115 -13.41 4.13 15.88
CA ARG A 115 -13.92 5.46 15.51
C ARG A 115 -15.12 5.37 14.56
N GLY A 116 -15.20 4.26 13.85
CA GLY A 116 -16.19 4.01 12.80
C GLY A 116 -15.98 4.89 11.57
N ILE A 117 -16.75 4.61 10.52
CA ILE A 117 -16.78 5.40 9.28
C ILE A 117 -18.22 5.54 8.76
N SER A 118 -18.47 6.57 7.96
CA SER A 118 -19.77 6.79 7.32
C SER A 118 -19.96 5.93 6.06
N ALA A 119 -21.18 5.89 5.53
CA ALA A 119 -21.45 5.23 4.25
C ALA A 119 -20.73 5.92 3.07
N SER A 120 -20.58 7.25 3.09
CA SER A 120 -19.79 7.96 2.08
C SER A 120 -18.31 7.60 2.14
N ASP A 121 -17.76 7.43 3.34
CA ASP A 121 -16.38 7.00 3.52
C ASP A 121 -16.16 5.58 2.97
N LEU A 122 -17.16 4.70 3.09
CA LEU A 122 -17.09 3.36 2.50
C LEU A 122 -17.08 3.42 0.97
N ASP A 123 -17.89 4.30 0.37
CA ASP A 123 -17.84 4.55 -1.08
C ASP A 123 -16.49 5.13 -1.52
N ASP A 124 -15.91 6.03 -0.73
CA ASP A 124 -14.56 6.56 -0.96
C ASP A 124 -13.49 5.47 -0.86
N ALA A 125 -13.59 4.57 0.12
CA ALA A 125 -12.67 3.43 0.26
C ALA A 125 -12.67 2.55 -1.00
N ARG A 126 -13.86 2.26 -1.54
CA ARG A 126 -14.01 1.50 -2.79
C ARG A 126 -13.40 2.25 -3.98
N ARG A 127 -13.70 3.54 -4.15
CA ARG A 127 -13.14 4.36 -5.23
C ARG A 127 -11.62 4.43 -5.17
N ALA A 128 -11.05 4.65 -3.99
CA ALA A 128 -9.62 4.70 -3.76
C ALA A 128 -8.95 3.37 -4.13
N TYR A 129 -9.52 2.24 -3.70
CA TYR A 129 -9.04 0.91 -4.09
C TYR A 129 -9.03 0.72 -5.61
N GLU A 130 -10.12 1.05 -6.30
CA GLU A 130 -10.23 0.87 -7.76
C GLU A 130 -9.22 1.74 -8.52
N ALA A 131 -8.98 2.98 -8.06
CA ALA A 131 -7.96 3.86 -8.64
C ALA A 131 -6.55 3.27 -8.50
N ILE A 132 -6.18 2.78 -7.30
CA ILE A 132 -4.89 2.13 -7.05
C ILE A 132 -4.75 0.87 -7.92
N ARG A 133 -5.80 0.05 -8.00
CA ARG A 133 -5.82 -1.16 -8.82
C ARG A 133 -5.58 -0.83 -10.30
N ALA A 134 -6.32 0.14 -10.84
CA ALA A 134 -6.19 0.56 -12.23
C ALA A 134 -4.78 1.10 -12.53
N ALA A 135 -4.21 1.92 -11.64
CA ALA A 135 -2.84 2.42 -11.81
C ALA A 135 -1.83 1.27 -11.89
N ILE A 136 -1.91 0.29 -10.99
CA ILE A 136 -1.00 -0.86 -10.96
C ILE A 136 -1.18 -1.75 -12.20
N GLU A 137 -2.42 -2.03 -12.61
CA GLU A 137 -2.70 -2.79 -13.83
C GLU A 137 -2.22 -2.08 -15.10
N SER A 138 -2.20 -0.74 -15.10
CA SER A 138 -1.67 0.06 -16.20
C SER A 138 -0.13 0.15 -16.23
N GLY A 139 0.54 -0.46 -15.25
CA GLY A 139 2.00 -0.49 -15.16
C GLY A 139 2.60 0.62 -14.31
N LEU A 140 1.96 0.95 -13.17
CA LEU A 140 2.53 1.87 -12.17
C LEU A 140 4.02 1.58 -11.94
N ALA A 141 4.84 2.61 -12.04
CA ALA A 141 6.27 2.56 -11.83
C ALA A 141 6.71 3.78 -11.01
N ALA A 142 7.90 3.69 -10.40
CA ALA A 142 8.49 4.82 -9.71
C ALA A 142 8.59 6.04 -10.64
N ALA A 143 7.90 7.13 -10.27
CA ALA A 143 7.82 8.37 -11.03
C ALA A 143 8.95 9.33 -10.58
#